data_AF-A0A353D2G6-F1
#
_entry.id   AF-A0A353D2G6-F1
#
_cell.length_a   1.000
_cell.length_b   1.000
_cell.length_c   1.000
_cell.angle_alpha   90.00
_cell.angle_beta   90.00
_cell.angle_gamma   90.00
#
_symmetry.space_group_name_H-M   'P 1'
#
loop_
_entity.id
_entity.type
_entity.pdbx_description
1 polymer ?
#
loop_
_entity_poly.entity_id
_entity_poly.type
_entity_poly.pdbx_seq_one_letter_code
_entity_poly.pdbx_strand_id
1 'polypeptide(L)' 'MCRLAAYLGPELRLEKLLIEPEHSLVKQSWAPREMLEAKLNADGYGYGWYDPEGNPLRYRYTM' A
#
# COMPACT_ATOMS: atom_id res chain seq x y z
N MET A 1 -12.82 2.63 5.46
CA MET A 1 -11.59 2.52 6.29
C MET A 1 -10.45 2.16 5.36
N CYS A 2 -9.25 2.74 5.54
CA CYS A 2 -8.09 2.49 4.67
C CYS A 2 -6.96 1.82 5.47
N ARG A 3 -6.04 1.14 4.76
CA ARG A 3 -4.77 0.64 5.32
C ARG A 3 -3.61 1.34 4.64
N LEU A 4 -2.63 1.75 5.44
CA LEU A 4 -1.48 2.52 5.00
C LEU A 4 -0.20 1.86 5.48
N ALA A 5 0.84 1.90 4.65
CA ALA A 5 2.19 1.56 5.02
C ALA A 5 3.13 2.57 4.36
N ALA A 6 4.26 2.84 5.01
CA ALA A 6 5.30 3.72 4.51
C ALA A 6 6.67 3.06 4.72
N TYR A 7 7.61 3.40 3.85
CA TYR A 7 8.99 2.95 3.95
C TYR A 7 9.93 4.13 3.80
N LEU A 8 10.96 4.17 4.63
CA LEU A 8 12.08 5.10 4.53
C LEU A 8 13.37 4.31 4.74
N GLY A 9 14.26 4.32 3.75
CA GLY A 9 15.48 3.52 3.76
C GLY A 9 16.09 3.41 2.34
N PRO A 10 17.01 2.46 2.13
CA PRO A 10 17.56 2.16 0.80
C PRO A 10 16.48 1.88 -0.26
N GLU A 11 16.83 2.06 -1.54
CA GLU A 11 15.90 1.76 -2.63
C GLU A 11 15.37 0.32 -2.54
N LEU A 12 14.04 0.17 -2.66
CA LEU A 12 13.38 -1.12 -2.74
C LEU A 12 12.40 -1.17 -3.90
N ARG A 13 12.17 -2.37 -4.40
CA ARG A 13 11.05 -2.65 -5.30
C ARG A 13 9.75 -2.61 -4.51
N LEU A 14 8.75 -1.87 -4.99
CA LEU A 14 7.43 -1.74 -4.33
C LEU A 14 6.81 -3.09 -3.91
N GLU A 15 7.03 -4.16 -4.68
CA GLU A 15 6.56 -5.51 -4.35
C GLU A 15 7.02 -6.00 -2.96
N LYS A 16 8.23 -5.62 -2.51
CA LYS A 16 8.78 -5.97 -1.20
C LYS A 16 7.96 -5.39 -0.04
N LEU A 17 7.26 -4.28 -0.27
CA LEU A 17 6.40 -3.62 0.71
C LEU A 17 4.92 -3.97 0.51
N LEU A 18 4.45 -3.97 -0.74
CA LEU A 18 3.04 -4.04 -1.06
C LEU A 18 2.49 -5.47 -1.17
N ILE A 19 3.32 -6.44 -1.56
CA ILE A 19 2.88 -7.77 -2.01
C ILE A 19 3.50 -8.89 -1.17
N GLU A 20 4.83 -8.93 -1.09
CA GLU A 20 5.58 -10.05 -0.50
C GLU A 20 5.36 -10.31 1.00
N PRO A 21 5.14 -9.29 1.86
CA PRO A 21 4.93 -9.57 3.28
C PRO A 21 3.73 -10.51 3.53
N GLU A 22 3.85 -11.41 4.51
CA GLU A 22 2.77 -12.37 4.82
C GLU A 22 1.44 -11.66 5.19
N HIS A 23 1.54 -10.43 5.68
CA HIS A 23 0.42 -9.53 6.00
C HIS A 23 0.49 -8.25 5.17
N SER A 24 0.79 -8.40 3.88
CA SER A 24 0.93 -7.31 2.93
C SER A 24 -0.32 -6.44 2.80
N LEU A 25 -0.16 -5.24 2.24
CA LEU A 25 -1.28 -4.34 1.95
C LEU A 25 -2.28 -4.98 0.98
N VAL A 26 -1.81 -5.80 0.03
CA VAL A 26 -2.70 -6.59 -0.84
C VAL A 26 -3.53 -7.58 -0.03
N LYS A 27 -2.96 -8.28 0.94
CA LYS A 27 -3.74 -9.19 1.79
C LYS A 27 -4.72 -8.45 2.69
N GLN A 28 -4.30 -7.30 3.23
CA GLN A 28 -5.15 -6.45 4.06
C GLN A 28 -6.33 -5.82 3.29
N SER A 29 -6.29 -5.79 1.95
CA SER A 29 -7.41 -5.28 1.15
C SER A 29 -8.65 -6.17 1.25
N TRP A 30 -8.48 -7.49 1.44
CA TRP A 30 -9.59 -8.45 1.51
C TRP A 30 -9.64 -9.30 2.78
N ALA A 31 -8.55 -9.35 3.56
CA ALA A 31 -8.48 -10.06 4.85
C ALA A 31 -7.72 -9.25 5.92
N PRO A 32 -8.20 -8.05 6.30
CA PRO A 32 -7.61 -7.29 7.40
C PRO A 32 -7.89 -7.97 8.76
N ARG A 33 -6.89 -8.00 9.64
CA ARG A 33 -7.02 -8.62 10.98
C ARG A 33 -7.48 -7.68 12.09
N GLU A 34 -7.20 -6.39 11.94
CA GLU A 34 -7.40 -5.36 12.97
C GLU A 34 -8.52 -4.38 12.61
N MET A 35 -9.27 -4.65 11.54
CA MET A 35 -10.36 -3.79 11.09
C MET A 35 -11.63 -4.11 11.87
N LEU A 36 -12.24 -3.10 12.49
CA LEU A 36 -13.42 -3.28 13.35
C LEU A 36 -14.75 -3.06 12.61
N GLU A 37 -14.78 -2.11 11.67
CA GLU A 37 -16.05 -1.61 11.10
C GLU A 37 -16.32 -2.06 9.66
N ALA A 38 -15.28 -2.44 8.91
CA ALA A 38 -15.39 -2.84 7.51
C ALA A 38 -14.84 -4.25 7.29
N LYS A 39 -15.31 -4.91 6.22
CA LYS A 39 -14.87 -6.27 5.86
C LYS A 39 -13.69 -6.27 4.88
N LEU A 40 -13.56 -5.21 4.09
CA LEU A 40 -12.60 -5.10 2.98
C LEU A 40 -12.28 -3.63 2.68
N ASN A 41 -11.15 -3.41 1.99
CA ASN A 41 -10.70 -2.14 1.43
C ASN A 41 -10.59 -2.34 -0.09
N ALA A 42 -11.67 -2.16 -0.85
CA ALA A 42 -11.69 -2.43 -2.30
C ALA A 42 -12.16 -1.24 -3.16
N ASP A 43 -12.38 -0.08 -2.55
CA ASP A 43 -12.83 1.13 -3.25
C ASP A 43 -11.72 1.84 -4.05
N GLY A 44 -10.55 1.20 -4.15
CA GLY A 44 -9.37 1.73 -4.83
C GLY A 44 -8.09 1.55 -4.03
N TYR A 45 -6.98 1.87 -4.66
CA TYR A 45 -5.66 1.84 -4.06
C TYR A 45 -4.74 2.88 -4.70
N GLY A 46 -3.66 3.21 -4.00
CA GLY A 46 -2.63 4.07 -4.53
C GLY A 46 -1.34 3.92 -3.76
N TYR A 47 -0.24 4.29 -4.41
CA TYR A 47 1.07 4.36 -3.82
C TYR A 47 1.82 5.57 -4.35
N GLY A 48 2.63 6.16 -3.48
CA GLY A 48 3.54 7.25 -3.81
C GLY A 48 4.97 6.82 -3.58
N TRP A 49 5.89 7.38 -4.36
CA TRP A 49 7.33 7.18 -4.22
C TRP A 49 8.05 8.46 -4.64
N TYR A 50 9.34 8.52 -4.33
CA TYR A 50 10.21 9.59 -4.82
C TYR A 50 11.05 9.03 -5.98
N ASP A 51 11.19 9.82 -7.05
CA ASP A 51 12.15 9.52 -8.12
C ASP A 51 13.60 9.79 -7.64
N PRO A 52 14.63 9.43 -8.44
CA PRO A 52 16.03 9.69 -8.08
C PRO A 52 16.36 11.17 -7.84
N GLU A 53 15.59 12.08 -8.44
CA GLU A 53 15.71 13.53 -8.25
C GLU A 53 14.97 14.04 -7.00
N GLY A 54 14.25 13.17 -6.29
CA GLY A 54 13.48 13.51 -5.10
C GLY A 54 12.10 14.11 -5.38
N ASN A 55 11.61 14.05 -6.61
CA ASN A 55 10.25 14.49 -6.93
C ASN A 55 9.23 13.44 -6.51
N PRO A 56 8.08 13.86 -5.95
CA PRO A 56 7.02 12.94 -5.59
C PRO A 56 6.26 12.45 -6.82
N LEU A 57 6.19 11.15 -6.98
CA LEU A 57 5.39 10.46 -7.98
C LEU A 57 4.25 9.67 -7.30
N ARG A 58 3.18 9.41 -8.06
CA ARG A 58 2.04 8.64 -7.57
C ARG A 58 1.39 7.81 -8.65
N TYR A 59 0.88 6.65 -8.24
CA TYR A 59 -0.10 5.87 -8.98
C TYR A 59 -1.37 5.77 -8.15
N ARG A 60 -2.53 5.94 -8.79
CA ARG A 60 -3.83 5.81 -8.14
C ARG A 60 -4.80 5.09 -9.08
N TYR A 61 -5.51 4.13 -8.53
CA TYR A 61 -6.66 3.49 -9.15
C TYR A 61 -7.88 3.69 -8.24
N THR A 62 -8.96 4.20 -8.82
CA THR A 62 -10.26 4.36 -8.14
C THR A 62 -11.27 3.55 -8.95
N MET A 63 -12.06 2.73 -8.27
CA MET A 63 -13.14 1.96 -8.90
C MET A 63 -14.40 2.81 -9.01
#